data_AF-A0A538QI61-F1
#
_entry.id   AF-A0A538QI61-F1
#
_cell.length_a   1.000
_cell.length_b   1.000
_cell.length_c   1.000
_cell.angle_alpha   90.00
_cell.angle_beta   90.00
_cell.angle_gamma   90.00
#
_symmetry.space_group_name_H-M   'P 1'
#
loop_
_entity.id
_entity.type
_entity.pdbx_description
1 polymer ?
#
loop_
_entity_poly.entity_id
_entity_poly.type
_entity_poly.pdbx_seq_one_letter_code
_entity_poly.pdbx_strand_id
1 'polypeptide(L)'
;MVAAPRARLTRSSSLGSVSRPRAETSRGLANSARAPAEPPARKHRRVSFTRAAYPRPREGSRRFDLFTELHAHLPCGSLRAVDELLAEITAGRLEPIYVLHSEHPILLERVIAAIRDAVVPPAARGFNYDVVEGKPTGARIVALAQTLPMMAQRRMIYVRDLSAMAADEAEPLLAYLARPNPSTVVVAVAAKIDKRIKLYGTLARKGYLHVLEAPRQIAPWLRAEAKQQGVQLEPAAVTRLIDAVGDDLSRLALTVGQLGLYAGPRPVTSDDVDELVADTRERTVFELTDAIGAVDRVRALAAVGALCDQRESAVGVVVMLARHVRQMTLVHGLRDTGAPRGSWGSMLGVPPFVVDKLLAQARHYSPAALATATRRLANADRALKGDITLISTQATPVTPETPVTSDGSFTGPQIKALGRDLAERVVLEHLITDIIGLAA
;
A
#
# COMPACT_ATOMS: atom_id res chain seq x y z
N MET A 1 -16.10 -48.21 36.85
CA MET A 1 -16.36 -47.50 38.12
C MET A 1 -16.40 -46.01 37.80
N VAL A 2 -17.48 -45.26 38.11
CA VAL A 2 -18.04 -44.90 39.45
C VAL A 2 -17.20 -43.79 40.09
N ALA A 3 -17.73 -42.60 40.44
CA ALA A 3 -19.06 -42.04 40.14
C ALA A 3 -19.10 -40.51 40.36
N ALA A 4 -20.19 -39.88 39.91
CA ALA A 4 -20.69 -38.61 40.44
C ALA A 4 -22.11 -38.79 41.02
N PRO A 5 -22.41 -38.18 42.18
CA PRO A 5 -23.77 -37.71 42.52
C PRO A 5 -23.78 -36.18 42.74
N ARG A 6 -24.69 -35.42 42.10
CA ARG A 6 -26.05 -35.04 42.60
C ARG A 6 -25.99 -34.17 43.87
N ALA A 7 -26.42 -32.90 43.86
CA ALA A 7 -27.81 -32.37 43.75
C ALA A 7 -28.67 -32.74 44.99
N ARG A 8 -29.70 -31.99 45.45
CA ARG A 8 -30.66 -31.08 44.78
C ARG A 8 -31.46 -30.28 45.85
N LEU A 9 -32.16 -29.18 45.46
CA LEU A 9 -33.57 -28.76 45.79
C LEU A 9 -33.67 -27.24 46.12
N THR A 10 -34.33 -26.38 45.31
CA THR A 10 -35.77 -25.98 45.27
C THR A 10 -36.30 -25.35 46.58
N ARG A 11 -37.14 -24.29 46.59
CA ARG A 11 -38.44 -24.15 45.88
C ARG A 11 -38.87 -22.67 45.59
N SER A 12 -40.02 -22.57 44.93
CA SER A 12 -40.95 -21.45 44.60
C SER A 12 -41.12 -20.32 45.66
N SER A 13 -41.86 -19.21 45.47
CA SER A 13 -43.08 -18.88 44.66
C SER A 13 -43.32 -17.34 44.68
N SER A 14 -44.22 -16.65 43.93
CA SER A 14 -44.94 -16.85 42.65
C SER A 14 -45.95 -15.70 42.39
N LEU A 15 -46.40 -15.47 41.14
CA LEU A 15 -47.54 -14.62 40.69
C LEU A 15 -47.37 -13.08 40.72
N GLY A 16 -48.13 -12.37 39.86
CA GLY A 16 -48.18 -10.90 39.79
C GLY A 16 -48.42 -10.32 38.39
N SER A 17 -49.65 -10.35 37.87
CA SER A 17 -50.03 -9.81 36.55
C SER A 17 -51.08 -8.69 36.65
N VAL A 18 -51.36 -8.01 35.51
CA VAL A 18 -52.58 -7.22 35.15
C VAL A 18 -52.41 -5.69 34.92
N SER A 19 -53.12 -5.22 33.87
CA SER A 19 -53.56 -3.86 33.51
C SER A 19 -52.64 -2.81 32.86
N ARG A 20 -53.06 -2.40 31.65
CA ARG A 20 -52.96 -1.01 31.11
C ARG A 20 -54.17 -0.19 31.59
N PRO A 21 -54.23 1.13 31.30
CA PRO A 21 -55.24 1.53 30.30
C PRO A 21 -54.77 2.59 29.26
N ARG A 22 -55.65 2.84 28.27
CA ARG A 22 -55.70 4.00 27.33
C ARG A 22 -56.54 5.14 27.97
N ALA A 23 -56.49 6.43 27.58
CA ALA A 23 -55.53 7.20 26.76
C ALA A 23 -55.44 8.69 27.27
N GLU A 24 -55.81 9.83 26.63
CA GLU A 24 -56.36 10.17 25.29
C GLU A 24 -56.16 11.69 24.91
N THR A 25 -57.15 12.33 24.26
CA THR A 25 -57.24 13.69 23.63
C THR A 25 -57.34 14.93 24.57
N SER A 26 -57.13 16.21 24.18
CA SER A 26 -56.67 16.89 22.92
C SER A 26 -56.50 18.43 23.07
N ARG A 27 -55.93 19.11 22.04
CA ARG A 27 -55.96 20.58 21.73
C ARG A 27 -55.19 21.50 22.71
N GLY A 28 -54.68 22.68 22.33
CA GLY A 28 -54.59 23.35 21.02
C GLY A 28 -54.05 24.79 21.14
N LEU A 29 -53.95 25.54 20.03
CA LEU A 29 -53.43 26.94 19.86
C LEU A 29 -51.89 27.08 19.67
N ALA A 30 -51.38 28.18 19.10
CA ALA A 30 -51.42 28.62 17.69
C ALA A 30 -50.83 30.04 17.49
N ASN A 31 -49.81 30.18 16.62
CA ASN A 31 -49.40 31.39 15.84
C ASN A 31 -48.18 30.97 14.98
N SER A 32 -48.07 31.17 13.66
CA SER A 32 -48.16 32.38 12.81
C SER A 32 -46.91 33.29 12.95
N ALA A 33 -46.21 33.74 11.90
CA ALA A 33 -46.31 33.51 10.43
C ALA A 33 -44.91 33.05 9.87
N ARG A 34 -44.43 33.21 8.62
CA ARG A 34 -44.83 33.93 7.37
C ARG A 34 -44.09 33.31 6.16
N ALA A 35 -44.40 33.74 4.92
CA ALA A 35 -43.67 33.46 3.67
C ALA A 35 -43.53 34.76 2.82
N PRO A 36 -42.74 34.81 1.71
CA PRO A 36 -43.09 34.23 0.39
C PRO A 36 -41.87 33.48 -0.25
N ALA A 37 -41.64 33.23 -1.56
CA ALA A 37 -42.26 33.63 -2.84
C ALA A 37 -41.94 32.64 -4.01
N GLU A 38 -42.56 32.85 -5.19
CA GLU A 38 -42.24 32.31 -6.53
C GLU A 38 -42.59 33.41 -7.57
N PRO A 39 -41.95 33.54 -8.77
CA PRO A 39 -42.36 32.79 -10.00
C PRO A 39 -41.21 32.71 -11.08
N PRO A 40 -41.40 32.59 -12.43
CA PRO A 40 -42.47 32.03 -13.29
C PRO A 40 -41.97 30.87 -14.21
N ALA A 41 -42.71 30.46 -15.27
CA ALA A 41 -42.53 29.15 -15.95
C ALA A 41 -42.52 29.10 -17.50
N ARG A 42 -42.15 27.92 -18.03
CA ARG A 42 -42.33 27.31 -19.39
C ARG A 42 -41.44 27.77 -20.58
N LYS A 43 -40.84 26.77 -21.28
CA LYS A 43 -41.34 26.25 -22.59
C LYS A 43 -40.56 25.05 -23.19
N HIS A 44 -41.30 24.00 -23.60
CA HIS A 44 -40.94 22.91 -24.54
C HIS A 44 -39.73 21.99 -24.15
N ARG A 45 -39.54 20.77 -24.70
CA ARG A 45 -40.25 20.01 -25.77
C ARG A 45 -40.25 18.50 -25.40
N ARG A 46 -41.36 17.77 -25.64
CA ARG A 46 -41.37 16.28 -25.54
C ARG A 46 -40.68 15.67 -26.76
N VAL A 47 -39.95 14.57 -26.54
CA VAL A 47 -39.64 13.55 -27.56
C VAL A 47 -39.94 12.18 -26.94
N SER A 48 -40.63 11.31 -27.68
CA SER A 48 -41.07 9.98 -27.25
C SER A 48 -40.09 8.89 -27.67
N PHE A 49 -39.85 7.90 -26.80
CA PHE A 49 -39.15 6.67 -27.18
C PHE A 49 -40.03 5.80 -28.09
N THR A 50 -39.74 5.77 -29.38
CA THR A 50 -40.33 4.81 -30.34
C THR A 50 -39.40 3.61 -30.49
N ARG A 51 -39.95 2.40 -30.28
CA ARG A 51 -39.22 1.13 -30.28
C ARG A 51 -38.94 0.67 -31.73
N ALA A 52 -37.76 0.98 -32.26
CA ALA A 52 -37.34 0.50 -33.58
C ALA A 52 -37.18 -1.03 -33.59
N ALA A 53 -37.65 -1.68 -34.66
CA ALA A 53 -37.58 -3.14 -34.83
C ALA A 53 -36.28 -3.57 -35.51
N TYR A 54 -35.68 -4.66 -35.04
CA TYR A 54 -34.56 -5.30 -35.73
C TYR A 54 -35.06 -6.11 -36.95
N PRO A 55 -34.43 -5.99 -38.13
CA PRO A 55 -34.67 -6.90 -39.24
C PRO A 55 -34.06 -8.28 -38.92
N ARG A 56 -34.79 -9.36 -39.22
CA ARG A 56 -34.22 -10.72 -39.18
C ARG A 56 -33.35 -10.96 -40.41
N PRO A 57 -32.11 -11.47 -40.28
CA PRO A 57 -31.40 -12.09 -41.38
C PRO A 57 -32.17 -13.31 -41.91
N ARG A 58 -32.02 -13.61 -43.21
CA ARG A 58 -32.57 -14.85 -43.82
C ARG A 58 -31.59 -16.00 -43.62
N GLU A 59 -32.13 -17.22 -43.50
CA GLU A 59 -31.32 -18.45 -43.48
C GLU A 59 -30.56 -18.63 -44.80
N GLY A 60 -29.27 -19.00 -44.73
CA GLY A 60 -28.38 -18.88 -45.90
C GLY A 60 -26.95 -19.44 -45.74
N SER A 61 -26.78 -20.51 -44.96
CA SER A 61 -25.64 -21.46 -44.98
C SER A 61 -24.23 -20.96 -45.35
N ARG A 62 -23.40 -20.68 -44.33
CA ARG A 62 -21.94 -21.02 -44.31
C ARG A 62 -21.40 -21.05 -42.86
N ARG A 63 -20.21 -21.65 -42.69
CA ARG A 63 -19.64 -22.12 -41.40
C ARG A 63 -19.47 -21.02 -40.34
N PHE A 64 -19.60 -21.40 -39.08
CA PHE A 64 -19.37 -20.57 -37.88
C PHE A 64 -17.89 -20.18 -37.71
N ASP A 65 -17.61 -18.88 -37.54
CA ASP A 65 -16.35 -18.36 -36.97
C ASP A 65 -16.58 -17.89 -35.52
N LEU A 66 -16.69 -18.84 -34.60
CA LEU A 66 -17.02 -18.64 -33.17
C LEU A 66 -16.03 -17.77 -32.37
N PHE A 67 -14.88 -17.41 -32.95
CA PHE A 67 -13.86 -16.58 -32.30
C PHE A 67 -14.12 -15.07 -32.40
N THR A 68 -14.90 -14.61 -33.39
CA THR A 68 -14.98 -13.18 -33.72
C THR A 68 -16.03 -12.41 -32.92
N GLU A 69 -17.13 -13.05 -32.53
CA GLU A 69 -18.28 -12.36 -31.90
C GLU A 69 -18.08 -12.09 -30.40
N LEU A 70 -17.18 -12.81 -29.72
CA LEU A 70 -17.01 -12.72 -28.26
C LEU A 70 -16.26 -11.46 -27.78
N HIS A 71 -15.82 -10.58 -28.69
CA HIS A 71 -15.06 -9.36 -28.35
C HIS A 71 -15.92 -8.07 -28.41
N ALA A 72 -17.23 -8.19 -28.59
CA ALA A 72 -18.14 -7.06 -28.50
C ALA A 72 -18.39 -6.64 -27.04
N HIS A 73 -18.18 -5.34 -26.75
CA HIS A 73 -18.59 -4.65 -25.50
C HIS A 73 -17.71 -4.78 -24.24
N LEU A 74 -16.38 -4.90 -24.36
CA LEU A 74 -15.46 -4.46 -23.29
C LEU A 74 -14.99 -3.02 -23.54
N PRO A 75 -15.18 -2.06 -22.61
CA PRO A 75 -14.78 -0.67 -22.80
C PRO A 75 -13.26 -0.48 -22.71
N CYS A 76 -12.78 0.49 -23.51
CA CYS A 76 -11.37 0.86 -23.67
C CYS A 76 -10.61 1.06 -22.35
N GLY A 77 -9.59 0.24 -22.09
CA GLY A 77 -8.73 0.36 -20.90
C GLY A 77 -9.46 0.06 -19.59
N SER A 78 -10.27 -1.01 -19.57
CA SER A 78 -11.06 -1.43 -18.40
C SER A 78 -10.18 -1.57 -17.14
N LEU A 79 -10.54 -0.82 -16.08
CA LEU A 79 -10.25 -1.23 -14.72
C LEU A 79 -10.93 -2.59 -14.52
N ARG A 80 -10.17 -3.65 -14.23
CA ARG A 80 -10.73 -4.98 -13.91
C ARG A 80 -10.33 -5.34 -12.49
N ALA A 81 -11.23 -6.00 -11.75
CA ALA A 81 -10.80 -6.58 -10.48
C ALA A 81 -9.83 -7.73 -10.77
N VAL A 82 -8.77 -7.84 -9.99
CA VAL A 82 -7.74 -8.88 -10.19
C VAL A 82 -8.36 -10.27 -10.14
N ASP A 83 -9.34 -10.48 -9.25
CA ASP A 83 -10.07 -11.73 -9.10
C ASP A 83 -10.88 -12.13 -10.35
N GLU A 84 -11.44 -11.15 -11.09
CA GLU A 84 -12.18 -11.40 -12.35
C GLU A 84 -11.22 -11.89 -13.44
N LEU A 85 -10.07 -11.23 -13.58
CA LEU A 85 -9.03 -11.59 -14.55
C LEU A 85 -8.43 -12.97 -14.23
N LEU A 86 -8.14 -13.24 -12.95
CA LEU A 86 -7.67 -14.55 -12.49
C LEU A 86 -8.72 -15.65 -12.74
N ALA A 87 -10.01 -15.37 -12.57
CA ALA A 87 -11.08 -16.31 -12.87
C ALA A 87 -11.20 -16.61 -14.38
N GLU A 88 -10.98 -15.61 -15.25
CA GLU A 88 -10.93 -15.82 -16.72
C GLU A 88 -9.73 -16.70 -17.14
N ILE A 89 -8.54 -16.39 -16.62
CA ILE A 89 -7.31 -17.17 -16.84
C ILE A 89 -7.50 -18.61 -16.38
N THR A 90 -8.04 -18.82 -15.17
CA THR A 90 -8.31 -20.15 -14.60
C THR A 90 -9.37 -20.92 -15.40
N ALA A 91 -10.34 -20.23 -16.01
CA ALA A 91 -11.32 -20.81 -16.92
C ALA A 91 -10.78 -21.02 -18.35
N GLY A 92 -9.47 -20.85 -18.59
CA GLY A 92 -8.82 -21.04 -19.88
C GLY A 92 -9.11 -19.96 -20.94
N ARG A 93 -9.81 -18.88 -20.56
CA ARG A 93 -10.13 -17.74 -21.45
C ARG A 93 -8.92 -16.81 -21.59
N LEU A 94 -7.92 -17.31 -22.33
CA LEU A 94 -6.64 -16.65 -22.54
C LEU A 94 -6.67 -15.73 -23.77
N GLU A 95 -6.46 -14.44 -23.56
CA GLU A 95 -6.21 -13.44 -24.60
C GLU A 95 -4.77 -13.60 -25.15
N PRO A 96 -4.49 -13.25 -26.42
CA PRO A 96 -3.15 -13.40 -27.00
C PRO A 96 -2.15 -12.32 -26.53
N ILE A 97 -2.64 -11.21 -25.97
CA ILE A 97 -1.82 -10.07 -25.52
C ILE A 97 -2.42 -9.53 -24.22
N TYR A 98 -1.60 -9.43 -23.17
CA TYR A 98 -1.91 -8.78 -21.91
C TYR A 98 -0.88 -7.70 -21.62
N VAL A 99 -1.28 -6.42 -21.59
CA VAL A 99 -0.45 -5.33 -21.07
C VAL A 99 -0.97 -4.93 -19.70
N LEU A 100 -0.18 -5.21 -18.66
CA LEU A 100 -0.54 -5.09 -17.26
C LEU A 100 0.06 -3.80 -16.66
N HIS A 101 -0.73 -3.07 -15.89
CA HIS A 101 -0.31 -1.88 -15.17
C HIS A 101 -0.91 -1.88 -13.75
N SER A 102 -0.11 -1.55 -12.74
CA SER A 102 -0.55 -1.45 -11.34
C SER A 102 0.42 -0.58 -10.54
N GLU A 103 -0.09 0.06 -9.49
CA GLU A 103 0.72 0.65 -8.41
C GLU A 103 1.31 -0.44 -7.47
N HIS A 104 0.77 -1.67 -7.49
CA HIS A 104 1.12 -2.74 -6.55
C HIS A 104 1.79 -3.94 -7.27
N PRO A 105 3.12 -4.14 -7.12
CA PRO A 105 3.86 -5.18 -7.84
C PRO A 105 3.31 -6.60 -7.66
N ILE A 106 2.88 -6.95 -6.45
CA ILE A 106 2.33 -8.28 -6.13
C ILE A 106 1.09 -8.65 -6.98
N LEU A 107 0.28 -7.67 -7.40
CA LEU A 107 -0.89 -7.91 -8.25
C LEU A 107 -0.47 -8.27 -9.69
N LEU A 108 0.59 -7.63 -10.19
CA LEU A 108 1.21 -7.98 -11.47
C LEU A 108 1.79 -9.39 -11.41
N GLU A 109 2.58 -9.70 -10.39
CA GLU A 109 3.24 -11.00 -10.22
C GLU A 109 2.24 -12.16 -10.16
N ARG A 110 1.13 -12.03 -9.41
CA ARG A 110 0.08 -13.06 -9.39
C ARG A 110 -0.57 -13.28 -10.74
N VAL A 111 -0.88 -12.23 -11.49
CA VAL A 111 -1.47 -12.35 -12.84
C VAL A 111 -0.47 -12.95 -13.83
N ILE A 112 0.80 -12.54 -13.79
CA ILE A 112 1.88 -13.11 -14.63
C ILE A 112 2.08 -14.60 -14.32
N ALA A 113 2.09 -14.98 -13.03
CA ALA A 113 2.20 -16.37 -12.60
C ALA A 113 1.00 -17.20 -13.08
N ALA A 114 -0.22 -16.70 -12.90
CA ALA A 114 -1.44 -17.37 -13.36
C ALA A 114 -1.46 -17.57 -14.88
N ILE A 115 -1.10 -16.54 -15.68
CA ILE A 115 -1.00 -16.68 -17.14
C ILE A 115 0.09 -17.70 -17.51
N ARG A 116 1.29 -17.62 -16.90
CA ARG A 116 2.38 -18.57 -17.13
C ARG A 116 1.96 -20.01 -16.85
N ASP A 117 1.26 -20.23 -15.74
CA ASP A 117 0.87 -21.56 -15.29
C ASP A 117 -0.31 -22.13 -16.10
N ALA A 118 -1.18 -21.27 -16.65
CA ALA A 118 -2.24 -21.66 -17.58
C ALA A 118 -1.79 -21.81 -19.05
N VAL A 119 -0.74 -21.09 -19.50
CA VAL A 119 -0.24 -21.11 -20.88
C VAL A 119 0.87 -22.16 -21.08
N VAL A 120 1.79 -22.31 -20.12
CA VAL A 120 3.00 -23.13 -20.28
C VAL A 120 3.18 -24.13 -19.11
N PRO A 121 2.88 -25.43 -19.33
CA PRO A 121 3.13 -26.48 -18.36
C PRO A 121 4.59 -26.49 -17.88
N PRO A 122 4.88 -26.79 -16.59
CA PRO A 122 6.23 -26.69 -16.03
C PRO A 122 7.34 -27.33 -16.86
N ALA A 123 7.12 -28.56 -17.37
CA ALA A 123 8.08 -29.28 -18.19
C ALA A 123 8.38 -28.62 -19.56
N ALA A 124 7.48 -27.79 -20.09
CA ALA A 124 7.62 -27.14 -21.39
C ALA A 124 8.28 -25.75 -21.33
N ARG A 125 8.53 -25.20 -20.13
CA ARG A 125 8.95 -23.80 -19.94
C ARG A 125 10.29 -23.48 -20.59
N GLY A 126 11.26 -24.41 -20.56
CA GLY A 126 12.59 -24.21 -21.14
C GLY A 126 12.62 -23.91 -22.65
N PHE A 127 11.53 -24.17 -23.38
CA PHE A 127 11.42 -23.90 -24.82
C PHE A 127 10.25 -22.96 -25.21
N ASN A 128 9.39 -22.60 -24.25
CA ASN A 128 8.11 -21.92 -24.51
C ASN A 128 7.83 -20.74 -23.57
N TYR A 129 8.79 -20.35 -22.72
CA TYR A 129 8.69 -19.18 -21.84
C TYR A 129 9.92 -18.29 -22.05
N ASP A 130 9.74 -17.23 -22.85
CA ASP A 130 10.81 -16.29 -23.22
C ASP A 130 10.69 -15.00 -22.41
N VAL A 131 11.79 -14.52 -21.80
CA VAL A 131 11.82 -13.26 -21.04
C VAL A 131 12.58 -12.17 -21.80
N VAL A 132 11.91 -11.07 -22.10
CA VAL A 132 12.49 -9.87 -22.72
C VAL A 132 13.02 -8.96 -21.61
N GLU A 133 14.30 -9.14 -21.29
CA GLU A 133 15.06 -8.29 -20.37
C GLU A 133 15.81 -7.17 -21.10
N GLY A 134 16.13 -6.10 -20.37
CA GLY A 134 16.67 -4.85 -20.93
C GLY A 134 15.60 -4.00 -21.62
N LYS A 135 16.03 -3.01 -22.42
CA LYS A 135 15.10 -2.20 -23.24
C LYS A 135 14.41 -3.10 -24.28
N PRO A 136 13.06 -3.16 -24.35
CA PRO A 136 12.38 -3.88 -25.41
C PRO A 136 12.44 -3.10 -26.73
N THR A 137 12.36 -3.84 -27.83
CA THR A 137 12.06 -3.31 -29.18
C THR A 137 10.90 -4.10 -29.76
N GLY A 138 10.07 -3.45 -30.58
CA GLY A 138 8.92 -4.10 -31.19
C GLY A 138 9.35 -5.28 -32.07
N ALA A 139 10.45 -5.13 -32.81
CA ALA A 139 11.03 -6.19 -33.64
C ALA A 139 11.41 -7.45 -32.82
N ARG A 140 12.06 -7.29 -31.66
CA ARG A 140 12.45 -8.41 -30.78
C ARG A 140 11.23 -9.15 -30.23
N ILE A 141 10.19 -8.42 -29.81
CA ILE A 141 8.95 -9.01 -29.28
C ILE A 141 8.23 -9.79 -30.40
N VAL A 142 8.14 -9.24 -31.61
CA VAL A 142 7.45 -9.88 -32.74
C VAL A 142 8.19 -11.10 -33.26
N ALA A 143 9.52 -11.08 -33.33
CA ALA A 143 10.31 -12.25 -33.75
C ALA A 143 10.10 -13.46 -32.81
N LEU A 144 10.09 -13.22 -31.48
CA LEU A 144 9.73 -14.25 -30.50
C LEU A 144 8.28 -14.71 -30.69
N ALA A 145 7.34 -13.78 -30.92
CA ALA A 145 5.92 -14.08 -31.06
C ALA A 145 5.52 -14.82 -32.35
N GLN A 146 6.38 -14.78 -33.37
CA GLN A 146 6.26 -15.57 -34.60
C GLN A 146 6.94 -16.95 -34.49
N THR A 147 7.75 -17.19 -33.46
CA THR A 147 8.40 -18.49 -33.24
C THR A 147 7.37 -19.50 -32.72
N LEU A 148 7.23 -20.64 -33.41
CA LEU A 148 6.26 -21.67 -33.06
C LEU A 148 6.56 -22.32 -31.69
N PRO A 149 5.53 -22.69 -30.90
CA PRO A 149 5.72 -23.46 -29.67
C PRO A 149 6.33 -24.84 -29.94
N MET A 150 7.19 -25.31 -29.03
CA MET A 150 7.82 -26.64 -29.11
C MET A 150 7.19 -27.59 -28.09
N MET A 151 6.58 -28.67 -28.57
CA MET A 151 5.92 -29.71 -27.75
C MET A 151 4.87 -29.18 -26.76
N ALA A 152 4.30 -28.00 -27.05
CA ALA A 152 3.27 -27.34 -26.25
C ALA A 152 2.21 -26.71 -27.17
N GLN A 153 1.01 -26.42 -26.64
CA GLN A 153 -0.04 -25.75 -27.42
C GLN A 153 0.24 -24.26 -27.64
N ARG A 154 0.97 -23.61 -26.71
CA ARG A 154 1.23 -22.17 -26.69
C ARG A 154 2.62 -21.84 -26.15
N ARG A 155 3.17 -20.73 -26.64
CA ARG A 155 4.32 -20.01 -26.08
C ARG A 155 3.82 -18.86 -25.21
N MET A 156 4.56 -18.51 -24.16
CA MET A 156 4.44 -17.24 -23.44
C MET A 156 5.71 -16.40 -23.65
N ILE A 157 5.52 -15.09 -23.86
CA ILE A 157 6.61 -14.11 -23.87
C ILE A 157 6.33 -13.11 -22.76
N TYR A 158 7.27 -12.93 -21.84
CA TYR A 158 7.18 -11.97 -20.76
C TYR A 158 8.10 -10.76 -20.99
N VAL A 159 7.53 -9.57 -21.11
CA VAL A 159 8.26 -8.30 -21.24
C VAL A 159 8.24 -7.57 -19.89
N ARG A 160 9.41 -7.44 -19.25
CA ARG A 160 9.54 -6.89 -17.88
C ARG A 160 9.14 -5.42 -17.77
N ASP A 161 9.48 -4.60 -18.76
CA ASP A 161 9.10 -3.19 -18.80
C ASP A 161 8.90 -2.70 -20.25
N LEU A 162 7.64 -2.65 -20.69
CA LEU A 162 7.24 -2.09 -21.97
C LEU A 162 7.37 -0.55 -22.02
N SER A 163 7.43 0.12 -20.86
CA SER A 163 7.61 1.58 -20.79
C SER A 163 9.03 2.02 -21.18
N ALA A 164 10.01 1.13 -21.13
CA ALA A 164 11.37 1.37 -21.59
C ALA A 164 11.56 1.28 -23.13
N MET A 165 10.51 0.91 -23.89
CA MET A 165 10.57 0.85 -25.35
C MET A 165 10.43 2.26 -25.97
N ALA A 166 11.29 2.56 -26.94
CA ALA A 166 11.23 3.82 -27.68
C ALA A 166 10.01 3.88 -28.63
N ALA A 167 9.53 5.08 -28.94
CA ALA A 167 8.25 5.27 -29.65
C ALA A 167 8.31 4.95 -31.15
N ASP A 168 9.50 5.04 -31.74
CA ASP A 168 9.89 4.60 -33.08
C ASP A 168 9.98 3.06 -33.17
N GLU A 169 10.64 2.44 -32.18
CA GLU A 169 10.73 0.96 -32.02
C GLU A 169 9.37 0.26 -31.81
N ALA A 170 8.29 1.00 -31.60
CA ALA A 170 6.95 0.48 -31.37
C ALA A 170 6.21 0.04 -32.65
N GLU A 171 6.60 0.50 -33.85
CA GLU A 171 5.82 0.27 -35.08
C GLU A 171 5.69 -1.21 -35.50
N PRO A 172 6.74 -2.07 -35.38
CA PRO A 172 6.59 -3.51 -35.66
C PRO A 172 5.60 -4.19 -34.70
N LEU A 173 5.60 -3.80 -33.43
CA LEU A 173 4.64 -4.32 -32.45
C LEU A 173 3.22 -3.85 -32.79
N LEU A 174 3.05 -2.57 -33.14
CA LEU A 174 1.76 -2.01 -33.59
C LEU A 174 1.16 -2.77 -34.77
N ALA A 175 1.98 -3.20 -35.73
CA ALA A 175 1.55 -4.05 -36.84
C ALA A 175 1.12 -5.45 -36.34
N TYR A 176 1.89 -6.08 -35.44
CA TYR A 176 1.54 -7.37 -34.84
C TYR A 176 0.25 -7.33 -34.01
N LEU A 177 0.00 -6.24 -33.25
CA LEU A 177 -1.23 -6.05 -32.48
C LEU A 177 -2.49 -6.16 -33.36
N ALA A 178 -2.41 -5.89 -34.67
CA ALA A 178 -3.53 -6.01 -35.59
C ALA A 178 -4.01 -7.48 -35.75
N ARG A 179 -3.07 -8.43 -35.87
CA ARG A 179 -3.31 -9.87 -36.06
C ARG A 179 -2.27 -10.69 -35.28
N PRO A 180 -2.43 -10.85 -33.95
CA PRO A 180 -1.49 -11.62 -33.14
C PRO A 180 -1.56 -13.13 -33.44
N ASN A 181 -0.49 -13.85 -33.11
CA ASN A 181 -0.39 -15.29 -33.23
C ASN A 181 -1.26 -15.98 -32.15
N PRO A 182 -2.30 -16.77 -32.50
CA PRO A 182 -3.15 -17.45 -31.51
C PRO A 182 -2.42 -18.53 -30.69
N SER A 183 -1.24 -18.96 -31.16
CA SER A 183 -0.36 -19.91 -30.48
C SER A 183 0.67 -19.22 -29.57
N THR A 184 0.59 -17.91 -29.35
CA THR A 184 1.48 -17.19 -28.42
C THR A 184 0.75 -16.15 -27.59
N VAL A 185 1.02 -16.14 -26.29
CA VAL A 185 0.53 -15.13 -25.34
C VAL A 185 1.68 -14.19 -24.98
N VAL A 186 1.55 -12.92 -25.34
CA VAL A 186 2.50 -11.85 -24.96
C VAL A 186 1.98 -11.19 -23.69
N VAL A 187 2.72 -11.31 -22.58
CA VAL A 187 2.44 -10.59 -21.33
C VAL A 187 3.50 -9.53 -21.13
N ALA A 188 3.09 -8.28 -20.96
CA ALA A 188 3.99 -7.15 -20.78
C ALA A 188 3.58 -6.32 -19.57
N VAL A 189 4.53 -5.96 -18.71
CA VAL A 189 4.30 -4.97 -17.65
C VAL A 189 4.65 -3.58 -18.18
N ALA A 190 3.85 -2.58 -17.82
CA ALA A 190 4.16 -1.17 -18.10
C ALA A 190 4.02 -0.37 -16.79
N ALA A 191 5.15 0.01 -16.20
CA ALA A 191 5.15 0.80 -14.95
C ALA A 191 4.47 2.17 -15.16
N LYS A 192 4.66 2.78 -16.33
CA LYS A 192 3.99 4.03 -16.73
C LYS A 192 3.96 4.17 -18.25
N ILE A 193 2.80 3.99 -18.87
CA ILE A 193 2.65 4.14 -20.32
C ILE A 193 2.22 5.58 -20.68
N ASP A 194 2.87 6.20 -21.66
CA ASP A 194 2.48 7.54 -22.11
C ASP A 194 1.16 7.47 -22.89
N LYS A 195 0.15 8.21 -22.42
CA LYS A 195 -1.19 8.20 -23.04
C LYS A 195 -1.22 8.88 -24.42
N ARG A 196 -0.14 9.56 -24.82
CA ARG A 196 0.02 10.27 -26.10
C ARG A 196 0.56 9.39 -27.23
N ILE A 197 1.24 8.28 -26.94
CA ILE A 197 1.85 7.45 -27.99
C ILE A 197 0.85 6.51 -28.66
N LYS A 198 1.06 6.26 -29.96
CA LYS A 198 0.22 5.40 -30.83
C LYS A 198 0.02 3.98 -30.27
N LEU A 199 1.00 3.48 -29.51
CA LEU A 199 0.93 2.19 -28.80
C LEU A 199 -0.22 2.16 -27.77
N TYR A 200 -0.29 3.14 -26.87
CA TYR A 200 -1.34 3.24 -25.85
C TYR A 200 -2.73 3.27 -26.50
N GLY A 201 -2.91 4.15 -27.50
CA GLY A 201 -4.17 4.27 -28.23
C GLY A 201 -4.60 2.98 -28.92
N THR A 202 -3.65 2.18 -29.41
CA THR A 202 -3.93 0.89 -30.06
C THR A 202 -4.28 -0.20 -29.05
N LEU A 203 -3.51 -0.33 -27.96
CA LEU A 203 -3.74 -1.30 -26.88
C LEU A 203 -5.12 -1.07 -26.23
N ALA A 204 -5.40 0.18 -25.84
CA ALA A 204 -6.63 0.53 -25.14
C ALA A 204 -7.88 0.34 -26.04
N ARG A 205 -7.79 0.63 -27.35
CA ARG A 205 -8.87 0.35 -28.33
C ARG A 205 -9.11 -1.14 -28.57
N LYS A 206 -8.10 -2.00 -28.37
CA LYS A 206 -8.19 -3.46 -28.58
C LYS A 206 -8.51 -4.27 -27.32
N GLY A 207 -8.59 -3.63 -26.15
CA GLY A 207 -8.91 -4.28 -24.88
C GLY A 207 -7.69 -4.83 -24.11
N TYR A 208 -6.54 -4.96 -24.76
CA TYR A 208 -5.31 -5.58 -24.22
C TYR A 208 -4.59 -4.78 -23.11
N LEU A 209 -5.21 -3.74 -22.54
CA LEU A 209 -4.65 -2.94 -21.46
C LEU A 209 -5.48 -3.16 -20.19
N HIS A 210 -4.86 -3.82 -19.21
CA HIS A 210 -5.49 -4.20 -17.94
C HIS A 210 -4.84 -3.40 -16.82
N VAL A 211 -5.61 -2.52 -16.19
CA VAL A 211 -5.19 -1.79 -14.99
C VAL A 211 -5.68 -2.56 -13.78
N LEU A 212 -4.74 -2.99 -12.94
CA LEU A 212 -4.98 -3.76 -11.73
C LEU A 212 -4.97 -2.81 -10.52
N GLU A 213 -6.13 -2.54 -9.96
CA GLU A 213 -6.29 -1.71 -8.75
C GLU A 213 -6.15 -2.53 -7.46
N ALA A 214 -5.88 -1.86 -6.35
CA ALA A 214 -5.95 -2.47 -5.01
C ALA A 214 -7.35 -3.04 -4.72
N PRO A 215 -7.46 -4.12 -3.92
CA PRO A 215 -8.75 -4.63 -3.47
C PRO A 215 -9.43 -3.58 -2.58
N ARG A 216 -10.70 -3.27 -2.86
CA ARG A 216 -11.49 -2.29 -2.07
C ARG A 216 -11.67 -2.67 -0.59
N GLN A 217 -11.36 -3.91 -0.22
CA GLN A 217 -11.32 -4.40 1.15
C GLN A 217 -10.08 -5.28 1.31
N ILE A 218 -9.19 -4.92 2.23
CA ILE A 218 -7.94 -5.65 2.47
C ILE A 218 -8.21 -6.99 3.18
N ALA A 219 -9.12 -7.02 4.17
CA ALA A 219 -9.36 -8.23 4.97
C ALA A 219 -9.84 -9.48 4.18
N PRO A 220 -10.75 -9.39 3.19
CA PRO A 220 -11.08 -10.53 2.33
C PRO A 220 -9.89 -11.00 1.49
N TRP A 221 -9.14 -10.05 0.90
CA TRP A 221 -7.94 -10.33 0.10
C TRP A 221 -6.83 -10.98 0.92
N LEU A 222 -6.63 -10.53 2.16
CA LEU A 222 -5.62 -11.04 3.09
C LEU A 222 -5.93 -12.48 3.54
N ARG A 223 -7.21 -12.81 3.74
CA ARG A 223 -7.68 -14.18 3.99
C ARG A 223 -7.52 -15.07 2.77
N ALA A 224 -7.77 -14.54 1.56
CA ALA A 224 -7.54 -15.27 0.32
C ALA A 224 -6.03 -15.54 0.12
N GLU A 225 -5.17 -14.58 0.43
CA GLU A 225 -3.71 -14.73 0.33
C GLU A 225 -3.16 -15.75 1.33
N ALA A 226 -3.55 -15.66 2.60
CA ALA A 226 -3.16 -16.65 3.60
C ALA A 226 -3.55 -18.07 3.14
N LYS A 227 -4.77 -18.23 2.61
CA LYS A 227 -5.21 -19.50 2.02
C LYS A 227 -4.37 -19.94 0.80
N GLN A 228 -3.90 -19.03 -0.05
CA GLN A 228 -3.00 -19.35 -1.17
C GLN A 228 -1.61 -19.78 -0.68
N GLN A 229 -1.12 -19.19 0.41
CA GLN A 229 0.14 -19.56 1.06
C GLN A 229 0.01 -20.77 2.02
N GLY A 230 -1.19 -21.34 2.19
CA GLY A 230 -1.46 -22.47 3.10
C GLY A 230 -1.59 -22.09 4.59
N VAL A 231 -1.55 -20.79 4.91
CA VAL A 231 -1.59 -20.24 6.26
C VAL A 231 -3.03 -20.07 6.75
N GLN A 232 -3.29 -20.45 7.99
CA GLN A 232 -4.58 -20.22 8.66
C GLN A 232 -4.47 -18.97 9.55
N LEU A 233 -5.22 -17.90 9.23
CA LEU A 233 -5.31 -16.70 10.08
C LEU A 233 -6.63 -16.70 10.86
N GLU A 234 -6.57 -16.41 12.15
CA GLU A 234 -7.76 -16.11 12.94
C GLU A 234 -8.39 -14.76 12.55
N PRO A 235 -9.70 -14.55 12.78
CA PRO A 235 -10.35 -13.27 12.49
C PRO A 235 -9.71 -12.07 13.19
N ALA A 236 -9.17 -12.26 14.41
CA ALA A 236 -8.44 -11.24 15.15
C ALA A 236 -7.07 -10.92 14.53
N ALA A 237 -6.31 -11.95 14.13
CA ALA A 237 -5.02 -11.80 13.44
C ALA A 237 -5.16 -11.01 12.13
N VAL A 238 -6.23 -11.25 11.36
CA VAL A 238 -6.52 -10.51 10.11
C VAL A 238 -6.71 -9.01 10.37
N THR A 239 -7.45 -8.64 11.40
CA THR A 239 -7.63 -7.22 11.78
C THR A 239 -6.30 -6.64 12.27
N ARG A 240 -5.64 -7.33 13.21
CA ARG A 240 -4.42 -6.86 13.84
C ARG A 240 -3.28 -6.64 12.85
N LEU A 241 -3.16 -7.49 11.83
CA LEU A 241 -2.14 -7.37 10.80
C LEU A 241 -2.38 -6.16 9.90
N ILE A 242 -3.64 -5.83 9.59
CA ILE A 242 -4.00 -4.61 8.86
C ILE A 242 -3.73 -3.36 9.70
N ASP A 243 -4.06 -3.40 11.00
CA ASP A 243 -3.77 -2.29 11.93
C ASP A 243 -2.25 -2.03 12.11
N ALA A 244 -1.42 -3.08 11.96
CA ALA A 244 0.03 -3.01 12.18
C ALA A 244 0.84 -2.75 10.89
N VAL A 245 0.37 -3.17 9.72
CA VAL A 245 1.08 -3.08 8.43
C VAL A 245 0.46 -2.06 7.47
N GLY A 246 -0.83 -1.74 7.63
CA GLY A 246 -1.56 -0.81 6.76
C GLY A 246 -2.05 -1.44 5.46
N ASP A 247 -1.87 -0.73 4.34
CA ASP A 247 -2.42 -1.03 3.02
C ASP A 247 -1.38 -1.55 2.00
N ASP A 248 -0.11 -1.72 2.37
CA ASP A 248 0.89 -2.38 1.51
C ASP A 248 0.62 -3.89 1.41
N LEU A 249 -0.09 -4.26 0.34
CA LEU A 249 -0.37 -5.63 -0.07
C LEU A 249 0.88 -6.52 -0.13
N SER A 250 2.00 -5.98 -0.59
CA SER A 250 3.25 -6.72 -0.78
C SER A 250 3.86 -7.11 0.56
N ARG A 251 3.89 -6.16 1.49
CA ARG A 251 4.35 -6.37 2.87
C ARG A 251 3.37 -7.24 3.66
N LEU A 252 2.07 -7.04 3.52
CA LEU A 252 1.04 -7.91 4.12
C LEU A 252 1.22 -9.38 3.71
N ALA A 253 1.43 -9.65 2.42
CA ALA A 253 1.66 -10.99 1.92
C ALA A 253 2.98 -11.61 2.43
N LEU A 254 4.05 -10.80 2.52
CA LEU A 254 5.32 -11.23 3.11
C LEU A 254 5.15 -11.61 4.58
N THR A 255 4.49 -10.77 5.37
CA THR A 255 4.28 -11.01 6.80
C THR A 255 3.34 -12.18 7.07
N VAL A 256 2.34 -12.43 6.22
CA VAL A 256 1.54 -13.68 6.26
C VAL A 256 2.44 -14.92 6.10
N GLY A 257 3.40 -14.89 5.16
CA GLY A 257 4.35 -15.99 4.98
C GLY A 257 5.27 -16.18 6.19
N GLN A 258 5.76 -15.09 6.78
CA GLN A 258 6.56 -15.12 8.01
C GLN A 258 5.76 -15.67 9.20
N LEU A 259 4.50 -15.24 9.38
CA LEU A 259 3.59 -15.76 10.41
C LEU A 259 3.27 -17.25 10.20
N GLY A 260 3.11 -17.68 8.94
CA GLY A 260 2.95 -19.09 8.60
C GLY A 260 4.16 -19.95 8.96
N LEU A 261 5.38 -19.43 8.78
CA LEU A 261 6.61 -20.10 9.22
C LEU A 261 6.77 -20.10 10.75
N TYR A 262 6.33 -19.04 11.43
CA TYR A 262 6.39 -18.93 12.89
C TYR A 262 5.37 -19.84 13.60
N ALA A 263 4.14 -19.87 13.11
CA ALA A 263 3.07 -20.71 13.65
C ALA A 263 3.20 -22.17 13.21
N GLY A 264 3.65 -22.43 11.98
CA GLY A 264 3.65 -23.76 11.38
C GLY A 264 2.22 -24.26 11.13
N PRO A 265 1.83 -25.43 11.64
CA PRO A 265 0.52 -26.04 11.34
C PRO A 265 -0.66 -25.46 12.15
N ARG A 266 -0.42 -24.62 13.16
CA ARG A 266 -1.49 -24.00 13.98
C ARG A 266 -2.03 -22.72 13.33
N PRO A 267 -3.26 -22.29 13.64
CA PRO A 267 -3.73 -20.96 13.29
C PRO A 267 -2.86 -19.85 13.90
N VAL A 268 -2.65 -18.79 13.13
CA VAL A 268 -2.02 -17.54 13.55
C VAL A 268 -3.05 -16.70 14.30
N THR A 269 -2.72 -16.34 15.53
CA THR A 269 -3.53 -15.54 16.47
C THR A 269 -3.22 -14.03 16.35
N SER A 270 -3.95 -13.19 17.10
CA SER A 270 -3.56 -11.77 17.27
C SER A 270 -2.18 -11.61 17.91
N ASP A 271 -1.82 -12.53 18.80
CA ASP A 271 -0.69 -12.40 19.70
C ASP A 271 0.61 -12.76 18.95
N ASP A 272 0.53 -13.72 18.02
CA ASP A 272 1.57 -13.97 17.01
C ASP A 272 1.86 -12.74 16.13
N VAL A 273 0.81 -11.97 15.81
CA VAL A 273 0.94 -10.74 15.00
C VAL A 273 1.59 -9.64 15.82
N ASP A 274 1.21 -9.44 17.09
CA ASP A 274 1.93 -8.46 17.92
C ASP A 274 3.36 -8.91 18.24
N GLU A 275 3.64 -10.19 18.52
CA GLU A 275 5.00 -10.68 18.78
C GLU A 275 5.92 -10.48 17.55
N LEU A 276 5.48 -10.88 16.36
CA LEU A 276 6.31 -10.80 15.15
C LEU A 276 6.33 -9.40 14.50
N VAL A 277 5.26 -8.60 14.65
CA VAL A 277 5.13 -7.30 13.98
C VAL A 277 5.38 -6.11 14.92
N ALA A 278 5.37 -6.28 16.25
CA ALA A 278 5.85 -5.23 17.16
C ALA A 278 7.34 -4.95 16.98
N ASP A 279 8.15 -5.99 16.72
CA ASP A 279 9.58 -5.86 16.45
C ASP A 279 9.90 -5.43 15.00
N THR A 280 8.88 -5.10 14.19
CA THR A 280 9.11 -4.52 12.86
C THR A 280 9.47 -3.04 12.99
N ARG A 281 10.77 -2.75 12.83
CA ARG A 281 11.42 -1.43 12.72
C ARG A 281 10.54 -0.23 12.36
N GLU A 282 9.71 -0.33 11.31
CA GLU A 282 8.79 0.75 10.93
C GLU A 282 7.80 1.16 12.02
N ARG A 283 7.24 0.21 12.77
CA ARG A 283 6.35 0.49 13.91
C ARG A 283 7.12 1.24 14.99
N THR A 284 8.32 0.78 15.33
CA THR A 284 9.20 1.41 16.32
C THR A 284 9.64 2.82 15.89
N VAL A 285 9.80 3.06 14.58
CA VAL A 285 10.01 4.40 13.98
C VAL A 285 8.76 5.28 14.12
N PHE A 286 7.57 4.76 13.81
CA PHE A 286 6.32 5.50 14.01
C PHE A 286 6.13 5.86 15.49
N GLU A 287 6.32 4.91 16.41
CA GLU A 287 6.26 5.11 17.85
C GLU A 287 7.27 6.16 18.35
N LEU A 288 8.50 6.18 17.81
CA LEU A 288 9.49 7.23 18.09
C LEU A 288 9.01 8.62 17.60
N THR A 289 8.54 8.72 16.35
CA THR A 289 8.05 10.01 15.83
C THR A 289 6.78 10.48 16.54
N ASP A 290 5.93 9.56 16.98
CA ASP A 290 4.72 9.86 17.74
C ASP A 290 5.05 10.35 19.14
N ALA A 291 6.01 9.73 19.82
CA ALA A 291 6.47 10.16 21.13
C ALA A 291 7.12 11.55 21.07
N ILE A 292 7.97 11.83 20.07
CA ILE A 292 8.54 13.16 19.85
C ILE A 292 7.44 14.19 19.54
N GLY A 293 6.51 13.86 18.63
CA GLY A 293 5.38 14.73 18.30
C GLY A 293 4.42 15.00 19.45
N ALA A 294 4.38 14.10 20.46
CA ALA A 294 3.60 14.23 21.69
C ALA A 294 4.42 14.76 22.89
N VAL A 295 5.69 15.15 22.68
CA VAL A 295 6.63 15.64 23.72
C VAL A 295 6.90 14.59 24.82
N ASP A 296 6.67 13.31 24.54
CA ASP A 296 6.83 12.21 25.49
C ASP A 296 8.26 11.65 25.46
N ARG A 297 9.11 12.23 26.31
CA ARG A 297 10.51 11.83 26.45
C ARG A 297 10.68 10.35 26.86
N VAL A 298 9.77 9.79 27.65
CA VAL A 298 9.89 8.42 28.16
C VAL A 298 9.65 7.42 27.04
N ARG A 299 8.56 7.57 26.28
CA ARG A 299 8.30 6.72 25.11
C ARG A 299 9.31 6.94 24.00
N ALA A 300 9.82 8.16 23.79
CA ALA A 300 10.82 8.42 22.76
C ALA A 300 12.17 7.75 23.08
N LEU A 301 12.61 7.76 24.34
CA LEU A 301 13.82 7.05 24.77
C LEU A 301 13.65 5.52 24.72
N ALA A 302 12.47 5.00 25.07
CA ALA A 302 12.17 3.57 24.91
C ALA A 302 12.20 3.12 23.43
N ALA A 303 11.55 3.89 22.54
CA ALA A 303 11.49 3.58 21.11
C ALA A 303 12.87 3.63 20.43
N VAL A 304 13.74 4.60 20.77
CA VAL A 304 15.09 4.61 20.21
C VAL A 304 16.00 3.53 20.78
N GLY A 305 15.80 3.14 22.05
CA GLY A 305 16.44 1.96 22.62
C GLY A 305 16.13 0.71 21.78
N ALA A 306 14.85 0.44 21.54
CA ALA A 306 14.41 -0.68 20.69
C ALA A 306 14.99 -0.62 19.26
N LEU A 307 15.07 0.57 18.64
CA LEU A 307 15.72 0.71 17.31
C LEU A 307 17.22 0.38 17.34
N CYS A 308 17.94 0.74 18.41
CA CYS A 308 19.34 0.37 18.60
C CYS A 308 19.50 -1.14 18.79
N ASP A 309 18.62 -1.74 19.60
CA ASP A 309 18.65 -3.16 19.93
C ASP A 309 18.27 -4.03 18.71
N GLN A 310 17.37 -3.54 17.84
CA GLN A 310 17.06 -4.07 16.50
C GLN A 310 18.19 -3.88 15.47
N ARG A 311 19.31 -3.23 15.83
CA ARG A 311 20.43 -2.85 14.96
C ARG A 311 20.01 -2.01 13.75
N GLU A 312 19.09 -1.07 13.94
CA GLU A 312 18.80 -0.05 12.93
C GLU A 312 19.98 0.95 12.85
N SER A 313 20.26 1.49 11.67
CA SER A 313 21.38 2.43 11.51
C SER A 313 21.07 3.75 12.19
N ALA A 314 21.97 4.26 13.03
CA ALA A 314 21.79 5.58 13.63
C ALA A 314 21.66 6.71 12.58
N VAL A 315 22.33 6.57 11.43
CA VAL A 315 22.14 7.45 10.28
C VAL A 315 20.72 7.32 9.71
N GLY A 316 20.17 6.11 9.65
CA GLY A 316 18.78 5.85 9.27
C GLY A 316 17.79 6.54 10.21
N VAL A 317 17.97 6.38 11.53
CA VAL A 317 17.16 7.05 12.55
C VAL A 317 17.22 8.58 12.39
N VAL A 318 18.42 9.17 12.22
CA VAL A 318 18.57 10.62 11.99
C VAL A 318 17.87 11.09 10.71
N VAL A 319 17.96 10.33 9.60
CA VAL A 319 17.25 10.64 8.35
C VAL A 319 15.72 10.58 8.52
N MET A 320 15.21 9.63 9.32
CA MET A 320 13.78 9.51 9.63
C MET A 320 13.28 10.66 10.51
N LEU A 321 14.05 11.03 11.55
CA LEU A 321 13.76 12.20 12.37
C LEU A 321 13.80 13.50 11.54
N ALA A 322 14.75 13.63 10.61
CA ALA A 322 14.82 14.76 9.67
C ALA A 322 13.62 14.82 8.72
N ARG A 323 13.10 13.67 8.24
CA ARG A 323 11.83 13.61 7.49
C ARG A 323 10.67 14.13 8.35
N HIS A 324 10.55 13.67 9.59
CA HIS A 324 9.44 14.05 10.47
C HIS A 324 9.46 15.54 10.86
N VAL A 325 10.63 16.08 11.26
CA VAL A 325 10.80 17.52 11.56
C VAL A 325 10.54 18.39 10.32
N ARG A 326 10.97 17.94 9.13
CA ARG A 326 10.63 18.60 7.86
C ARG A 326 9.13 18.57 7.59
N GLN A 327 8.43 17.47 7.86
CA GLN A 327 6.98 17.37 7.68
C GLN A 327 6.21 18.31 8.63
N MET A 328 6.59 18.40 9.92
CA MET A 328 6.04 19.40 10.83
C MET A 328 6.30 20.84 10.35
N THR A 329 7.50 21.11 9.81
CA THR A 329 7.88 22.44 9.28
C THR A 329 7.03 22.82 8.06
N LEU A 330 6.82 21.87 7.13
CA LEU A 330 5.95 22.06 5.97
C LEU A 330 4.48 22.23 6.38
N VAL A 331 4.01 21.50 7.40
CA VAL A 331 2.64 21.64 7.93
C VAL A 331 2.37 23.04 8.47
N HIS A 332 3.33 23.70 9.14
CA HIS A 332 3.17 25.11 9.51
C HIS A 332 3.03 25.99 8.25
N GLY A 333 3.96 25.90 7.30
CA GLY A 333 3.91 26.72 6.08
C GLY A 333 2.65 26.51 5.23
N LEU A 334 2.06 25.30 5.22
CA LEU A 334 0.81 25.02 4.50
C LEU A 334 -0.41 25.74 5.11
N ARG A 335 -0.38 26.12 6.39
CA ARG A 335 -1.44 26.92 7.02
C ARG A 335 -1.51 28.33 6.44
N ASP A 336 -0.35 28.88 6.06
CA ASP A 336 -0.22 30.27 5.61
C ASP A 336 -0.42 30.43 4.09
N THR A 337 -0.28 29.34 3.30
CA THR A 337 -0.49 29.38 1.84
C THR A 337 -1.96 29.34 1.40
N GLY A 338 -2.90 29.10 2.32
CA GLY A 338 -4.33 28.98 2.01
C GLY A 338 -4.71 27.75 1.16
N ALA A 339 -3.80 26.79 0.97
CA ALA A 339 -4.04 25.60 0.17
C ALA A 339 -5.20 24.75 0.74
N PRO A 340 -6.08 24.16 -0.09
CA PRO A 340 -7.18 23.31 0.39
C PRO A 340 -6.66 22.09 1.17
N ARG A 341 -7.14 21.86 2.40
CA ARG A 341 -6.70 20.76 3.27
C ARG A 341 -6.62 19.38 2.59
N GLY A 342 -7.54 19.09 1.67
CA GLY A 342 -7.55 17.83 0.92
C GLY A 342 -6.31 17.58 0.04
N SER A 343 -5.55 18.60 -0.34
CA SER A 343 -4.31 18.43 -1.12
C SER A 343 -3.06 18.24 -0.26
N TRP A 344 -3.15 18.46 1.06
CA TRP A 344 -1.97 18.57 1.92
C TRP A 344 -1.21 17.24 2.03
N GLY A 345 -1.90 16.09 2.06
CA GLY A 345 -1.25 14.77 2.10
C GLY A 345 -0.28 14.56 0.92
N SER A 346 -0.74 14.87 -0.29
CA SER A 346 0.08 14.81 -1.51
C SER A 346 1.24 15.79 -1.51
N MET A 347 1.10 16.96 -0.87
CA MET A 347 2.17 17.97 -0.74
C MET A 347 3.21 17.59 0.35
N LEU A 348 2.81 16.79 1.34
CA LEU A 348 3.63 16.35 2.48
C LEU A 348 4.25 14.95 2.29
N GLY A 349 3.82 14.21 1.27
CA GLY A 349 4.21 12.82 1.03
C GLY A 349 3.71 11.88 2.13
N VAL A 350 2.45 12.03 2.56
CA VAL A 350 1.77 11.20 3.57
C VAL A 350 0.30 10.93 3.22
N PRO A 351 -0.29 9.82 3.70
CA PRO A 351 -1.73 9.59 3.62
C PRO A 351 -2.56 10.69 4.30
N PRO A 352 -3.79 10.98 3.87
CA PRO A 352 -4.60 12.07 4.41
C PRO A 352 -4.81 12.03 5.93
N PHE A 353 -4.97 10.84 6.53
CA PHE A 353 -5.17 10.68 7.98
C PHE A 353 -3.94 11.08 8.82
N VAL A 354 -2.74 11.10 8.23
CA VAL A 354 -1.50 11.52 8.91
C VAL A 354 -1.40 13.05 8.98
N VAL A 355 -2.12 13.78 8.11
CA VAL A 355 -2.06 15.26 8.05
C VAL A 355 -2.60 15.88 9.34
N ASP A 356 -3.73 15.41 9.86
CA ASP A 356 -4.30 15.92 11.11
C ASP A 356 -3.45 15.57 12.34
N LYS A 357 -2.76 14.42 12.30
CA LYS A 357 -1.77 13.99 13.32
C LYS A 357 -0.58 14.95 13.36
N LEU A 358 0.04 15.21 12.21
CA LEU A 358 1.13 16.19 12.08
C LEU A 358 0.67 17.61 12.45
N LEU A 359 -0.59 17.98 12.16
CA LEU A 359 -1.22 19.25 12.56
C LEU A 359 -1.49 19.38 14.07
N ALA A 360 -1.51 18.28 14.81
CA ALA A 360 -1.51 18.28 16.27
C ALA A 360 -0.07 18.40 16.78
N GLN A 361 0.82 17.51 16.33
CA GLN A 361 2.22 17.44 16.74
C GLN A 361 2.98 18.75 16.52
N ALA A 362 2.81 19.39 15.35
CA ALA A 362 3.44 20.66 15.03
C ALA A 362 3.01 21.83 15.93
N ARG A 363 1.93 21.72 16.73
CA ARG A 363 1.51 22.78 17.67
C ARG A 363 2.48 22.92 18.84
N HIS A 364 3.11 21.82 19.24
CA HIS A 364 4.09 21.80 20.34
C HIS A 364 5.44 22.40 19.95
N TYR A 365 5.67 22.68 18.67
CA TYR A 365 6.97 23.18 18.18
C TYR A 365 6.80 24.46 17.37
N SER A 366 7.41 25.54 17.84
CA SER A 366 7.47 26.80 17.07
C SER A 366 8.29 26.63 15.77
N PRO A 367 8.11 27.47 14.74
CA PRO A 367 8.96 27.45 13.55
C PRO A 367 10.45 27.61 13.87
N ALA A 368 10.80 28.40 14.90
CA ALA A 368 12.17 28.56 15.39
C ALA A 368 12.70 27.29 16.08
N ALA A 369 11.86 26.57 16.82
CA ALA A 369 12.19 25.26 17.39
C ALA A 369 12.46 24.23 16.29
N LEU A 370 11.58 24.10 15.30
CA LEU A 370 11.75 23.16 14.19
C LEU A 370 12.99 23.47 13.34
N ALA A 371 13.26 24.75 13.08
CA ALA A 371 14.50 25.18 12.42
C ALA A 371 15.75 24.81 13.26
N THR A 372 15.64 24.83 14.59
CA THR A 372 16.74 24.47 15.50
C THR A 372 16.93 22.96 15.60
N ALA A 373 15.85 22.18 15.70
CA ALA A 373 15.86 20.72 15.58
C ALA A 373 16.51 20.27 14.26
N THR A 374 16.16 20.93 13.14
CA THR A 374 16.78 20.68 11.82
C THR A 374 18.30 20.90 11.84
N ARG A 375 18.80 21.93 12.56
CA ARG A 375 20.26 22.14 12.72
C ARG A 375 20.91 21.08 13.59
N ARG A 376 20.28 20.67 14.70
CA ARG A 376 20.79 19.56 15.55
C ARG A 376 20.86 18.25 14.77
N LEU A 377 19.81 17.92 14.01
CA LEU A 377 19.76 16.76 13.11
C LEU A 377 20.84 16.80 12.04
N ALA A 378 21.07 17.95 11.39
CA ALA A 378 22.16 18.09 10.41
C ALA A 378 23.56 17.97 11.04
N ASN A 379 23.74 18.30 12.32
CA ASN A 379 25.00 18.10 13.02
C ASN A 379 25.21 16.64 13.41
N ALA A 380 24.17 15.94 13.87
CA ALA A 380 24.22 14.50 14.13
C ALA A 380 24.44 13.69 12.84
N ASP A 381 23.77 14.05 11.75
CA ASP A 381 23.95 13.43 10.42
C ASP A 381 25.39 13.55 9.91
N ARG A 382 26.06 14.68 10.18
CA ARG A 382 27.50 14.82 9.95
C ARG A 382 28.26 13.87 10.86
N ALA A 383 28.19 14.03 12.18
CA ALA A 383 29.00 13.26 13.15
C ALA A 383 28.93 11.73 12.95
N LEU A 384 27.79 11.19 12.51
CA LEU A 384 27.60 9.76 12.21
C LEU A 384 28.16 9.33 10.83
N LYS A 385 28.32 10.25 9.87
CA LYS A 385 28.87 10.01 8.52
C LYS A 385 30.34 10.41 8.38
N GLY A 386 30.82 11.31 9.22
CA GLY A 386 32.17 11.87 9.22
C GLY A 386 32.39 12.68 10.50
N ASP A 387 33.61 12.66 11.01
CA ASP A 387 33.98 13.22 12.31
C ASP A 387 33.42 12.51 13.56
N ILE A 388 33.74 11.22 13.68
CA ILE A 388 34.36 10.72 14.94
C ILE A 388 35.83 11.18 14.96
N THR A 389 36.04 12.49 14.77
CA THR A 389 37.34 13.15 14.79
C THR A 389 37.49 13.78 16.15
N LEU A 390 38.59 13.42 16.82
CA LEU A 390 39.00 14.00 18.10
C LEU A 390 38.97 15.53 18.00
N ILE A 391 38.20 16.21 18.86
CA ILE A 391 38.22 17.67 18.97
C ILE A 391 39.56 18.09 19.58
N SER A 392 40.58 18.17 18.73
CA SER A 392 41.94 18.57 19.04
C SER A 392 42.04 20.10 19.05
N THR A 393 41.31 20.74 19.96
CA THR A 393 41.30 22.21 20.10
C THR A 393 42.11 22.61 21.34
N GLN A 394 43.40 22.89 21.10
CA GLN A 394 44.36 23.52 22.03
C GLN A 394 44.60 22.80 23.36
N ALA A 395 45.83 22.29 23.55
CA ALA A 395 46.21 21.59 24.77
C ALA A 395 46.48 22.57 25.93
N THR A 396 45.75 22.38 27.03
CA THR A 396 46.18 22.76 28.38
C THR A 396 46.03 21.51 29.27
N PRO A 397 47.08 21.03 29.95
CA PRO A 397 46.98 19.81 30.74
C PRO A 397 46.18 20.05 32.02
N VAL A 398 45.08 19.30 32.20
CA VAL A 398 44.28 19.30 33.43
C VAL A 398 44.24 17.87 33.99
N THR A 399 44.52 17.76 35.28
CA THR A 399 44.64 16.50 36.05
C THR A 399 43.31 15.73 36.09
N PRO A 400 43.29 14.39 36.05
CA PRO A 400 42.07 13.64 35.75
C PRO A 400 41.13 13.46 36.96
N GLU A 401 40.33 14.48 37.29
CA GLU A 401 39.29 14.37 38.34
C GLU A 401 38.14 15.37 38.16
N THR A 402 37.16 15.07 37.28
CA THR A 402 35.75 15.55 37.33
C THR A 402 34.88 14.93 36.22
N PRO A 403 33.55 14.74 36.42
CA PRO A 403 32.66 14.16 35.42
C PRO A 403 31.90 15.21 34.58
N VAL A 404 31.61 14.85 33.32
CA VAL A 404 30.62 15.45 32.39
C VAL A 404 30.65 16.98 32.22
N THR A 405 31.15 17.43 31.06
CA THR A 405 30.99 18.82 30.59
C THR A 405 29.52 19.19 30.34
N SER A 406 29.16 20.43 30.64
CA SER A 406 27.78 20.98 30.62
C SER A 406 27.03 20.85 29.29
N ASP A 407 27.76 20.71 28.19
CA ASP A 407 27.27 20.92 26.83
C ASP A 407 26.96 19.60 26.09
N GLY A 408 26.97 18.46 26.80
CA GLY A 408 26.57 17.15 26.27
C GLY A 408 27.53 16.51 25.25
N SER A 409 28.64 17.18 24.93
CA SER A 409 29.63 16.71 23.95
C SER A 409 30.59 15.68 24.53
N PHE A 410 30.85 14.61 23.76
CA PHE A 410 31.79 13.55 24.13
C PHE A 410 33.15 13.80 23.48
N THR A 411 34.23 13.53 24.22
CA THR A 411 35.58 13.56 23.68
C THR A 411 35.92 12.23 23.00
N GLY A 412 36.63 12.27 21.87
CA GLY A 412 36.95 11.07 21.09
C GLY A 412 37.67 9.92 21.83
N PRO A 413 38.45 10.12 22.92
CA PRO A 413 38.98 9.00 23.70
C PRO A 413 37.90 8.19 24.42
N GLN A 414 36.80 8.84 24.85
CA GLN A 414 35.69 8.19 25.54
C GLN A 414 34.91 7.27 24.59
N ILE A 415 34.62 7.76 23.37
CA ILE A 415 33.95 6.98 22.31
C ILE A 415 34.74 5.71 21.97
N LYS A 416 36.08 5.79 21.97
CA LYS A 416 36.95 4.65 21.65
C LYS A 416 36.97 3.55 22.73
N ALA A 417 36.50 3.85 23.95
CA ALA A 417 36.48 2.91 25.08
C ALA A 417 35.13 2.19 25.29
N LEU A 418 34.03 2.73 24.75
CA LEU A 418 32.66 2.26 25.01
C LEU A 418 32.06 1.36 23.91
N GLY A 419 32.73 1.23 22.77
CA GLY A 419 32.21 0.53 21.59
C GLY A 419 31.30 1.43 20.74
N ARG A 420 31.32 1.19 19.43
CA ARG A 420 30.66 2.05 18.43
C ARG A 420 29.15 2.16 18.68
N ASP A 421 28.49 1.02 18.87
CA ASP A 421 27.04 0.89 19.00
C ASP A 421 26.50 1.68 20.21
N LEU A 422 27.26 1.71 21.32
CA LEU A 422 26.91 2.46 22.53
C LEU A 422 27.11 3.97 22.34
N ALA A 423 28.15 4.39 21.61
CA ALA A 423 28.33 5.80 21.25
C ALA A 423 27.23 6.30 20.29
N GLU A 424 26.86 5.50 19.28
CA GLU A 424 25.76 5.83 18.37
C GLU A 424 24.42 5.92 19.12
N ARG A 425 24.12 4.97 20.02
CA ARG A 425 22.94 5.01 20.90
C ARG A 425 22.87 6.29 21.75
N VAL A 426 23.95 6.65 22.44
CA VAL A 426 24.00 7.84 23.30
C VAL A 426 23.84 9.15 22.51
N VAL A 427 24.40 9.23 21.30
CA VAL A 427 24.17 10.36 20.39
C VAL A 427 22.68 10.50 20.03
N LEU A 428 21.98 9.40 19.76
CA LEU A 428 20.54 9.43 19.47
C LEU A 428 19.69 9.80 20.70
N GLU A 429 19.96 9.20 21.87
CA GLU A 429 19.22 9.48 23.12
C GLU A 429 19.36 10.96 23.56
N HIS A 430 20.55 11.54 23.36
CA HIS A 430 20.80 12.97 23.58
C HIS A 430 20.05 13.83 22.56
N LEU A 431 20.19 13.54 21.26
CA LEU A 431 19.51 14.25 20.15
C LEU A 431 17.98 14.27 20.30
N ILE A 432 17.38 13.17 20.76
CA ILE A 432 15.94 13.05 20.98
C ILE A 432 15.50 13.86 22.21
N THR A 433 16.26 13.79 23.32
CA THR A 433 16.04 14.64 24.49
C THR A 433 16.11 16.12 24.09
N ASP A 434 17.09 16.50 23.29
CA ASP A 434 17.32 17.84 22.75
C ASP A 434 16.16 18.35 21.89
N ILE A 435 15.64 17.51 20.98
CA ILE A 435 14.52 17.88 20.08
C ILE A 435 13.25 18.07 20.90
N ILE A 436 12.95 17.16 21.84
CA ILE A 436 11.79 17.26 22.73
C ILE A 436 11.91 18.50 23.64
N GLY A 437 13.12 18.84 24.09
CA GLY A 437 13.42 20.06 24.85
C GLY A 437 13.28 21.38 24.06
N LEU A 438 12.98 21.34 22.76
CA LEU A 438 12.61 22.51 21.96
C LEU A 438 11.09 22.71 21.85
N ALA A 439 10.27 21.89 22.51
CA ALA A 439 8.83 22.10 22.59
C ALA A 439 8.47 23.35 23.42
N ALA A 440 7.27 23.90 23.19
CA ALA A 440 6.74 25.12 23.81
C ALA A 440 5.28 24.95 24.29
#